data_AF-A0A7S2B856-F1
#
_entry.id   AF-A0A7S2B856-F1
#
_cell.length_a   1.000
_cell.length_b   1.000
_cell.length_c   1.000
_cell.angle_alpha   90.00
_cell.angle_beta   90.00
_cell.angle_gamma   90.00
#
_symmetry.space_group_name_H-M   'P 1'
#
loop_
_entity.id
_entity.type
_entity.pdbx_description
1 polymer ?
#
loop_
_entity_poly.entity_id
_entity_poly.type
_entity_poly.pdbx_seq_one_letter_code
_entity_poly.pdbx_strand_id
1 'polypeptide(L)'
;EGNKYGSEQARGAGDEGAAAAWTSLLPPFAVHVAMDGTVYTSQVKHAAEQYDGTWQPTLLFIPLRLGLDCLNHHYAPAIPALLALPQSVGMVGGRPRAAHYFIGTVGDRLLYLDPHTVQPALRRDAADAASCHFTAPTIPSMPLLELDPSLAMGFLLPTQASFVQLCDACAEIFQCVLAPFSIAHEPPDFARWSQNTEADGGEEEDDLVLL
;
A
#
# COMPACT_ATOMS: atom_id res chain seq x y z
N GLU A 1 -21.72 -20.10 45.46
CA GLU A 1 -22.58 -18.92 45.18
C GLU A 1 -21.63 -17.76 44.92
N GLY A 2 -21.45 -17.17 43.73
CA GLY A 2 -22.31 -17.02 42.57
C GLY A 2 -22.42 -15.51 42.30
N ASN A 3 -21.56 -14.95 41.44
CA ASN A 3 -21.82 -13.64 40.84
C ASN A 3 -21.18 -13.48 39.43
N LYS A 4 -22.06 -13.52 38.43
CA LYS A 4 -22.09 -12.76 37.15
C LYS A 4 -20.93 -12.88 36.14
N TYR A 5 -21.16 -13.71 35.12
CA TYR A 5 -20.63 -13.59 33.76
C TYR A 5 -21.80 -13.62 32.75
N GLY A 6 -21.68 -12.85 31.67
CA GLY A 6 -22.56 -12.94 30.50
C GLY A 6 -22.72 -11.63 29.75
N SER A 7 -21.66 -11.15 29.08
CA SER A 7 -21.79 -10.24 27.95
C SER A 7 -21.99 -11.09 26.69
N GLU A 8 -23.20 -11.04 26.14
CA GLU A 8 -23.58 -11.76 24.92
C GLU A 8 -22.75 -11.31 23.72
N GLN A 9 -22.07 -12.28 23.11
CA GLN A 9 -21.48 -12.18 21.78
C GLN A 9 -22.59 -12.05 20.73
N ALA A 10 -22.68 -10.90 20.07
CA ALA A 10 -23.29 -10.82 18.75
C ALA A 10 -22.25 -11.23 17.69
N ARG A 11 -22.08 -12.55 17.49
CA ARG A 11 -21.38 -13.09 16.31
C ARG A 11 -22.28 -12.90 15.10
N GLY A 12 -22.08 -11.79 14.37
CA GLY A 12 -22.61 -11.60 13.03
C GLY A 12 -21.81 -12.43 12.04
N ALA A 13 -22.38 -13.53 11.56
CA ALA A 13 -21.92 -14.25 10.37
C ALA A 13 -22.16 -13.35 9.13
N GLY A 14 -21.15 -12.58 8.72
CA GLY A 14 -21.30 -11.62 7.61
C GLY A 14 -20.06 -11.41 6.75
N ASP A 15 -18.86 -11.63 7.28
CA ASP A 15 -17.62 -11.28 6.56
C ASP A 15 -17.14 -12.33 5.54
N GLU A 16 -17.40 -13.63 5.77
CA GLU A 16 -16.92 -14.69 4.86
C GLU A 16 -17.62 -14.67 3.50
N GLY A 17 -18.89 -14.25 3.44
CA GLY A 17 -19.70 -14.29 2.22
C GLY A 17 -19.35 -13.20 1.20
N ALA A 18 -18.88 -12.03 1.66
CA ALA A 18 -18.45 -10.96 0.76
C ALA A 18 -17.12 -11.33 0.11
N ALA A 19 -16.09 -11.68 0.91
CA ALA A 19 -14.79 -12.09 0.42
C ALA A 19 -14.89 -13.26 -0.58
N ALA A 20 -15.69 -14.29 -0.27
CA ALA A 20 -15.91 -15.42 -1.16
C ALA A 20 -16.62 -15.06 -2.49
N ALA A 21 -17.46 -14.03 -2.51
CA ALA A 21 -18.13 -13.56 -3.72
C ALA A 21 -17.19 -12.76 -4.64
N TRP A 22 -16.21 -12.02 -4.09
CA TRP A 22 -15.19 -11.34 -4.91
C TRP A 22 -14.21 -12.33 -5.54
N THR A 23 -13.86 -13.40 -4.83
CA THR A 23 -12.94 -14.43 -5.31
C THR A 23 -13.47 -15.18 -6.55
N SER A 24 -14.79 -15.25 -6.74
CA SER A 24 -15.38 -15.88 -7.93
C SER A 24 -15.61 -14.91 -9.10
N LEU A 25 -15.56 -13.59 -8.86
CA LEU A 25 -15.79 -12.55 -9.86
C LEU A 25 -14.50 -11.99 -10.46
N LEU A 26 -13.39 -12.04 -9.73
CA LEU A 26 -12.09 -11.57 -10.21
C LEU A 26 -11.27 -12.75 -10.72
N PRO A 27 -10.55 -12.62 -11.85
CA PRO A 27 -9.56 -13.61 -12.24
C PRO A 27 -8.54 -13.76 -11.10
N PRO A 28 -7.95 -14.95 -10.90
CA PRO A 28 -6.99 -15.16 -9.83
C PRO A 28 -5.84 -14.15 -9.96
N PHE A 29 -5.63 -13.36 -8.91
CA PHE A 29 -4.55 -12.38 -8.81
C PHE A 29 -3.84 -12.52 -7.45
N ALA A 30 -2.54 -12.26 -7.43
CA ALA A 30 -1.75 -12.25 -6.21
C ALA A 30 -1.75 -10.85 -5.59
N VAL A 31 -1.56 -10.76 -4.27
CA VAL A 31 -1.36 -9.49 -3.57
C VAL A 31 -0.05 -9.58 -2.82
N HIS A 32 0.83 -8.61 -3.04
CA HIS A 32 2.09 -8.49 -2.31
C HIS A 32 2.15 -7.13 -1.62
N VAL A 33 2.54 -7.11 -0.35
CA VAL A 33 2.73 -5.89 0.43
C VAL A 33 4.22 -5.76 0.74
N ALA A 34 4.88 -4.78 0.13
CA ALA A 34 6.28 -4.47 0.36
C ALA A 34 6.42 -3.69 1.68
N MET A 35 6.83 -4.38 2.73
CA MET A 35 7.03 -3.79 4.06
C MET A 35 8.34 -2.98 4.11
N ASP A 36 8.47 -2.14 5.13
CA ASP A 36 9.72 -1.42 5.45
C ASP A 36 10.22 -0.48 4.34
N GLY A 37 9.31 0.01 3.49
CA GLY A 37 9.65 0.92 2.40
C GLY A 37 10.64 0.32 1.38
N THR A 38 10.70 -1.01 1.26
CA THR A 38 11.61 -1.71 0.36
C THR A 38 10.88 -2.77 -0.44
N VAL A 39 10.96 -2.68 -1.77
CA VAL A 39 10.42 -3.68 -2.69
C VAL A 39 11.51 -4.69 -3.00
N TYR A 40 11.39 -5.89 -2.46
CA TYR A 40 12.27 -7.01 -2.78
C TYR A 40 11.77 -7.73 -4.04
N THR A 41 12.52 -7.62 -5.13
CA THR A 41 12.12 -8.19 -6.41
C THR A 41 11.96 -9.72 -6.37
N SER A 42 12.75 -10.42 -5.54
CA SER A 42 12.61 -11.86 -5.33
C SER A 42 11.27 -12.21 -4.68
N GLN A 43 10.82 -11.43 -3.70
CA GLN A 43 9.55 -11.66 -3.00
C GLN A 43 8.34 -11.35 -3.89
N VAL A 44 8.40 -10.28 -4.70
CA VAL A 44 7.34 -9.96 -5.66
C VAL A 44 7.22 -11.07 -6.71
N LYS A 45 8.35 -11.55 -7.25
CA LYS A 45 8.35 -12.67 -8.21
C LYS A 45 7.80 -13.94 -7.57
N HIS A 46 8.24 -14.28 -6.37
CA HIS A 46 7.75 -15.46 -5.65
C HIS A 46 6.23 -15.40 -5.39
N ALA A 47 5.70 -14.21 -5.06
CA ALA A 47 4.26 -14.02 -4.87
C ALA A 47 3.47 -14.10 -6.19
N ALA A 48 4.09 -13.70 -7.31
CA ALA A 48 3.46 -13.65 -8.62
C ALA A 48 3.58 -14.97 -9.41
N GLU A 49 4.56 -15.82 -9.10
CA GLU A 49 4.80 -17.08 -9.81
C GLU A 49 3.92 -18.21 -9.27
N GLN A 50 3.17 -18.85 -10.17
CA GLN A 50 2.42 -20.07 -9.87
C GLN A 50 3.33 -21.30 -9.87
N TYR A 51 2.81 -22.45 -9.42
CA TYR A 51 3.54 -23.73 -9.40
C TYR A 51 4.07 -24.18 -10.78
N ASP A 52 3.42 -23.75 -11.87
CA ASP A 52 3.83 -24.06 -13.24
C ASP A 52 4.78 -23.01 -13.85
N GLY A 53 5.20 -22.02 -13.07
CA GLY A 53 6.09 -20.93 -13.49
C GLY A 53 5.38 -19.81 -14.27
N THR A 54 4.04 -19.83 -14.36
CA THR A 54 3.29 -18.74 -15.01
C THR A 54 3.17 -17.52 -14.09
N TRP A 55 3.19 -16.33 -14.68
CA TRP A 55 2.98 -15.08 -13.96
C TRP A 55 1.49 -14.84 -13.73
N GLN A 56 1.11 -14.76 -12.46
CA GLN A 56 -0.20 -14.34 -12.01
C GLN A 56 -0.24 -12.80 -11.91
N PRO A 57 -1.27 -12.13 -12.44
CA PRO A 57 -1.47 -10.70 -12.23
C PRO A 57 -1.34 -10.36 -10.74
N THR A 58 -0.49 -9.40 -10.42
CA THR A 58 -0.12 -9.11 -9.02
C THR A 58 -0.41 -7.67 -8.67
N LEU A 59 -1.10 -7.46 -7.56
CA LEU A 59 -1.31 -6.14 -6.97
C LEU A 59 -0.25 -5.91 -5.89
N LEU A 60 0.66 -4.98 -6.15
CA LEU A 60 1.71 -4.57 -5.24
C LEU A 60 1.25 -3.36 -4.43
N PHE A 61 1.26 -3.48 -3.11
CA PHE A 61 1.08 -2.35 -2.20
C PHE A 61 2.39 -2.01 -1.49
N ILE A 62 2.67 -0.71 -1.37
CA ILE A 62 3.83 -0.19 -0.65
C ILE A 62 3.32 0.80 0.40
N PRO A 63 3.18 0.38 1.66
CA PRO A 63 2.90 1.28 2.78
C PRO A 63 4.11 2.18 3.03
N LEU A 64 3.87 3.49 3.15
CA LEU A 64 4.89 4.53 3.24
C LEU A 64 4.59 5.52 4.35
N ARG A 65 5.65 6.05 4.96
CA ARG A 65 5.63 7.19 5.86
C ARG A 65 6.58 8.28 5.34
N LEU A 66 6.06 9.24 4.60
CA LEU A 66 6.84 10.26 3.88
C LEU A 66 7.08 11.54 4.69
N GLY A 67 6.96 11.47 6.02
CA GLY A 67 7.10 12.59 6.94
C GLY A 67 6.58 12.27 8.34
N LEU A 68 6.77 13.21 9.27
CA LEU A 68 6.28 13.09 10.64
C LEU A 68 4.84 13.61 10.73
N ASP A 69 4.64 14.91 10.79
CA ASP A 69 3.29 15.50 10.89
C ASP A 69 2.74 15.94 9.53
N CYS A 70 3.63 16.29 8.61
CA CYS A 70 3.34 16.71 7.25
C CYS A 70 4.23 15.99 6.24
N LEU A 71 3.80 15.98 4.97
CA LEU A 71 4.62 15.46 3.88
C LEU A 71 5.95 16.23 3.80
N ASN A 72 7.07 15.51 3.78
CA ASN A 72 8.35 16.12 3.49
C ASN A 72 8.39 16.56 2.03
N HIS A 73 8.60 17.86 1.80
CA HIS A 73 8.61 18.49 0.48
C HIS A 73 9.60 17.85 -0.50
N HIS A 74 10.66 17.20 -0.03
CA HIS A 74 11.60 16.47 -0.90
C HIS A 74 10.98 15.23 -1.57
N TYR A 75 9.98 14.59 -0.95
CA TYR A 75 9.24 13.47 -1.56
C TYR A 75 8.10 13.93 -2.46
N ALA A 76 7.64 15.18 -2.33
CA ALA A 76 6.49 15.69 -3.08
C ALA A 76 6.61 15.49 -4.60
N PRO A 77 7.77 15.73 -5.25
CA PRO A 77 7.93 15.50 -6.69
C PRO A 77 7.81 14.03 -7.12
N ALA A 78 8.09 13.08 -6.23
CA ALA A 78 8.03 11.65 -6.55
C ALA A 78 6.59 11.13 -6.68
N ILE A 79 5.65 11.69 -5.90
CA ILE A 79 4.25 11.27 -5.89
C ILE A 79 3.58 11.39 -7.28
N PRO A 80 3.57 12.56 -7.96
CA PRO A 80 2.99 12.68 -9.29
C PRO A 80 3.70 11.79 -10.31
N ALA A 81 5.04 11.65 -10.22
CA ALA A 81 5.80 10.80 -11.14
C ALA A 81 5.39 9.33 -11.02
N LEU A 82 5.21 8.83 -9.79
CA LEU A 82 4.77 7.46 -9.53
C LEU A 82 3.29 7.24 -9.89
N LEU A 83 2.42 8.22 -9.64
CA LEU A 83 1.01 8.16 -10.05
C LEU A 83 0.82 8.20 -11.57
N ALA A 84 1.78 8.76 -12.31
CA ALA A 84 1.75 8.81 -13.77
C ALA A 84 2.20 7.49 -14.43
N LEU A 85 2.74 6.54 -13.67
CA LEU A 85 3.16 5.24 -14.21
C LEU A 85 1.95 4.43 -14.67
N PRO A 86 2.05 3.71 -15.80
CA PRO A 86 0.92 2.93 -16.33
C PRO A 86 0.49 1.78 -15.42
N GLN A 87 1.38 1.32 -14.53
CA GLN A 87 1.09 0.32 -13.52
C GLN A 87 0.36 0.91 -12.31
N SER A 88 0.35 2.23 -12.12
CA SER A 88 -0.24 2.86 -10.93
C SER A 88 -1.74 2.60 -10.87
N VAL A 89 -2.20 2.12 -9.71
CA VAL A 89 -3.62 2.08 -9.36
C VAL A 89 -3.92 3.11 -8.29
N GLY A 90 -3.17 4.21 -8.24
CA GLY A 90 -3.36 5.27 -7.27
C GLY A 90 -2.73 4.96 -5.90
N MET A 91 -3.16 5.74 -4.90
CA MET A 91 -2.71 5.58 -3.52
C MET A 91 -3.85 5.82 -2.55
N VAL A 92 -3.84 5.11 -1.42
CA VAL A 92 -4.77 5.33 -0.31
C VAL A 92 -4.00 6.06 0.80
N GLY A 93 -4.60 7.09 1.38
CA GLY A 93 -3.98 7.80 2.49
C GLY A 93 -4.94 8.76 3.16
N GLY A 94 -4.44 9.53 4.13
CA GLY A 94 -5.23 10.51 4.85
C GLY A 94 -5.24 10.27 6.35
N ARG A 95 -5.86 11.22 7.06
CA ARG A 95 -5.90 11.21 8.52
C ARG A 95 -6.96 10.21 9.03
N PRO A 96 -6.88 9.80 10.31
CA PRO A 96 -7.97 9.04 10.92
C PRO A 96 -9.33 9.72 10.69
N ARG A 97 -10.31 8.97 10.18
CA ARG A 97 -11.66 9.45 9.80
C ARG A 97 -11.70 10.45 8.63
N ALA A 98 -10.62 10.55 7.87
CA ALA A 98 -10.48 11.40 6.68
C ALA A 98 -9.57 10.72 5.64
N ALA A 99 -9.86 9.45 5.33
CA ALA A 99 -9.11 8.67 4.33
C ALA A 99 -9.67 8.89 2.91
N HIS A 100 -8.78 9.11 1.95
CA HIS A 100 -9.12 9.36 0.56
C HIS A 100 -8.36 8.37 -0.34
N TYR A 101 -8.94 8.12 -1.52
CA TYR A 101 -8.27 7.36 -2.57
C TYR A 101 -7.82 8.32 -3.68
N PHE A 102 -6.52 8.51 -3.81
CA PHE A 102 -5.92 9.44 -4.75
C PHE A 102 -5.66 8.76 -6.09
N ILE A 103 -6.09 9.41 -7.16
CA ILE A 103 -6.11 8.84 -8.52
C ILE A 103 -5.16 9.53 -9.48
N GLY A 104 -4.60 10.69 -9.10
CA GLY A 104 -3.72 11.44 -9.98
C GLY A 104 -3.47 12.86 -9.49
N THR A 105 -2.86 13.69 -10.35
CA THR A 105 -2.52 15.08 -10.06
C THR A 105 -2.87 16.01 -11.21
N VAL A 106 -3.14 17.28 -10.88
CA VAL A 106 -3.26 18.39 -11.83
C VAL A 106 -2.52 19.58 -11.24
N GLY A 107 -1.40 19.96 -11.85
CA GLY A 107 -0.49 20.96 -11.26
C GLY A 107 0.05 20.48 -9.91
N ASP A 108 -0.11 21.31 -8.87
CA ASP A 108 0.29 21.03 -7.49
C ASP A 108 -0.83 20.40 -6.64
N ARG A 109 -1.93 19.96 -7.28
CA ARG A 109 -3.10 19.40 -6.61
C ARG A 109 -3.24 17.90 -6.87
N LEU A 110 -3.59 17.17 -5.82
CA LEU A 110 -3.98 15.77 -5.86
C LEU A 110 -5.48 15.65 -6.11
N LEU A 111 -5.84 14.79 -7.05
CA LEU A 111 -7.22 14.38 -7.31
C LEU A 111 -7.55 13.14 -6.47
N TYR A 112 -8.72 13.10 -5.85
CA TYR A 112 -9.12 11.98 -5.01
C TYR A 112 -10.60 11.62 -5.10
N LEU A 113 -10.93 10.42 -4.63
CA LEU A 113 -12.27 9.95 -4.34
C LEU A 113 -12.47 9.96 -2.82
N ASP A 114 -13.60 10.51 -2.40
CA ASP A 114 -13.97 10.70 -1.00
C ASP A 114 -15.10 9.72 -0.61
N PRO A 115 -14.83 8.73 0.26
CA PRO A 115 -15.84 7.78 0.71
C PRO A 115 -16.75 8.32 1.84
N HIS A 116 -16.55 9.53 2.36
CA HIS A 116 -17.27 10.04 3.54
C HIS A 116 -18.71 10.52 3.26
N THR A 117 -19.29 10.13 2.14
CA THR A 117 -20.71 10.36 1.83
C THR A 117 -21.50 9.08 2.05
N VAL A 118 -22.43 9.11 2.99
CA VAL A 118 -23.32 7.97 3.27
C VAL A 118 -24.37 7.86 2.15
N GLN A 119 -24.41 6.70 1.49
CA GLN A 119 -25.41 6.39 0.47
C GLN A 119 -26.37 5.29 0.96
N PRO A 120 -27.62 5.26 0.48
CA PRO A 120 -28.54 4.15 0.77
C PRO A 120 -27.96 2.81 0.29
N ALA A 121 -28.10 1.77 1.11
CA ALA A 121 -27.66 0.43 0.72
C ALA A 121 -28.46 -0.08 -0.48
N LEU A 122 -27.75 -0.63 -1.47
CA LEU A 122 -28.39 -1.27 -2.62
C LEU A 122 -29.17 -2.51 -2.16
N ARG A 123 -30.43 -2.61 -2.56
CA ARG A 123 -31.23 -3.81 -2.31
C ARG A 123 -31.02 -4.81 -3.45
N ARG A 124 -30.80 -6.08 -3.10
CA ARG A 124 -30.51 -7.18 -4.05
C ARG A 124 -31.64 -7.46 -5.05
N ASP A 125 -32.86 -7.01 -4.74
CA ASP A 125 -34.11 -7.21 -5.48
C ASP A 125 -34.48 -6.06 -6.45
N ALA A 126 -33.70 -4.97 -6.46
CA ALA A 126 -33.93 -3.86 -7.40
C ALA A 126 -33.38 -4.21 -8.78
N ALA A 127 -34.27 -4.40 -9.77
CA ALA A 127 -33.93 -4.69 -11.17
C ALA A 127 -33.04 -3.62 -11.82
N ASP A 128 -33.08 -2.39 -11.28
CA ASP A 128 -32.16 -1.32 -11.57
C ASP A 128 -31.24 -1.15 -10.37
N ALA A 129 -30.17 -1.95 -10.30
CA ALA A 129 -29.03 -1.60 -9.48
C ALA A 129 -28.48 -0.28 -10.04
N ALA A 130 -28.97 0.85 -9.53
CA ALA A 130 -28.36 2.16 -9.68
C ALA A 130 -27.02 2.18 -8.91
N SER A 131 -26.14 1.25 -9.28
CA SER A 131 -24.71 1.38 -9.43
C SER A 131 -23.96 2.30 -8.48
N CYS A 132 -24.25 2.34 -7.16
CA CYS A 132 -23.45 2.98 -6.10
C CYS A 132 -22.42 4.01 -6.62
N HIS A 133 -22.89 5.05 -7.32
CA HIS A 133 -21.98 5.85 -8.12
C HIS A 133 -21.36 6.91 -7.21
N PHE A 134 -20.10 7.23 -7.45
CA PHE A 134 -19.54 8.48 -7.00
C PHE A 134 -20.27 9.62 -7.74
N THR A 135 -21.23 10.24 -7.07
CA THR A 135 -22.08 11.30 -7.62
C THR A 135 -21.53 12.67 -7.25
N ALA A 136 -20.25 12.93 -7.49
CA ALA A 136 -19.72 14.28 -7.38
C ALA A 136 -19.80 14.97 -8.75
N PRO A 137 -20.39 16.18 -8.85
CA PRO A 137 -20.42 16.95 -10.10
C PRO A 137 -19.02 17.42 -10.54
N THR A 138 -18.04 17.37 -9.64
CA THR A 138 -16.64 17.70 -9.88
C THR A 138 -15.74 16.72 -9.11
N ILE A 139 -14.55 16.44 -9.63
CA ILE A 139 -13.55 15.62 -8.92
C ILE A 139 -12.91 16.51 -7.83
N PRO A 140 -13.01 16.13 -6.55
CA PRO A 140 -12.41 16.92 -5.49
C PRO A 140 -10.88 16.86 -5.57
N SER A 141 -10.24 17.94 -5.11
CA SER A 141 -8.78 18.05 -5.14
C SER A 141 -8.24 18.82 -3.95
N MET A 142 -7.02 18.49 -3.52
CA MET A 142 -6.32 19.13 -2.41
C MET A 142 -4.88 19.47 -2.79
N PRO A 143 -4.23 20.46 -2.16
CA PRO A 143 -2.80 20.70 -2.35
C PRO A 143 -1.97 19.48 -1.98
N LEU A 144 -0.96 19.16 -2.79
CA LEU A 144 -0.09 18.00 -2.60
C LEU A 144 0.59 17.98 -1.23
N LEU A 145 1.01 19.16 -0.73
CA LEU A 145 1.70 19.29 0.57
C LEU A 145 0.79 19.12 1.78
N GLU A 146 -0.54 19.14 1.60
CA GLU A 146 -1.51 18.86 2.66
C GLU A 146 -1.76 17.35 2.85
N LEU A 147 -1.19 16.52 1.98
CA LEU A 147 -1.29 15.07 2.06
C LEU A 147 -0.75 14.56 3.41
N ASP A 148 -1.49 13.65 4.04
CA ASP A 148 -0.99 12.95 5.22
C ASP A 148 0.24 12.11 4.86
N PRO A 149 1.34 12.18 5.63
CA PRO A 149 2.55 11.46 5.29
C PRO A 149 2.39 9.93 5.36
N SER A 150 1.31 9.41 5.98
CA SER A 150 0.97 8.00 6.00
C SER A 150 0.09 7.63 4.80
N LEU A 151 0.64 6.83 3.89
CA LEU A 151 -0.09 6.40 2.69
C LEU A 151 0.33 5.00 2.25
N ALA A 152 -0.43 4.39 1.36
CA ALA A 152 -0.06 3.17 0.67
C ALA A 152 -0.23 3.37 -0.84
N MET A 153 0.84 3.14 -1.59
CA MET A 153 0.81 3.23 -3.05
C MET A 153 0.55 1.86 -3.66
N GLY A 154 -0.29 1.80 -4.70
CA GLY A 154 -0.67 0.56 -5.37
C GLY A 154 -0.17 0.51 -6.81
N PHE A 155 0.32 -0.66 -7.22
CA PHE A 155 0.69 -0.95 -8.61
C PHE A 155 0.10 -2.28 -9.06
N LEU A 156 -0.56 -2.31 -10.21
CA LEU A 156 -1.02 -3.52 -10.86
C LEU A 156 0.02 -4.02 -11.86
N LEU A 157 0.36 -5.31 -11.74
CA LEU A 157 1.38 -5.97 -12.52
C LEU A 157 0.77 -7.16 -13.29
N PRO A 158 0.17 -6.93 -14.47
CA PRO A 158 -0.49 -7.98 -15.23
C PRO A 158 0.48 -9.05 -15.75
N THR A 159 1.74 -8.68 -15.99
CA THR A 159 2.78 -9.54 -16.54
C THR A 159 4.12 -9.30 -15.85
N GLN A 160 5.04 -10.26 -15.96
CA GLN A 160 6.41 -10.11 -15.49
C GLN A 160 7.12 -8.92 -16.17
N ALA A 161 6.84 -8.67 -17.46
CA ALA A 161 7.37 -7.52 -18.18
C ALA A 161 6.89 -6.19 -17.58
N SER A 162 5.62 -6.11 -17.16
CA SER A 162 5.07 -4.94 -16.46
C SER A 162 5.78 -4.67 -15.14
N PHE A 163 6.22 -5.72 -14.44
CA PHE A 163 6.99 -5.58 -13.21
C PHE A 163 8.40 -5.04 -13.47
N VAL A 164 9.09 -5.57 -14.48
CA VAL A 164 10.41 -5.06 -14.88
C VAL A 164 10.32 -3.58 -15.30
N GLN A 165 9.32 -3.22 -16.11
CA GLN A 165 9.07 -1.84 -16.52
C GLN A 165 8.82 -0.90 -15.32
N LEU A 166 8.10 -1.37 -14.30
CA LEU A 166 7.92 -0.60 -13.06
C LEU A 166 9.26 -0.36 -12.36
N CYS A 167 10.09 -1.39 -12.21
CA CYS A 167 11.40 -1.27 -11.58
C CYS A 167 12.31 -0.29 -12.32
N ASP A 168 12.38 -0.40 -13.65
CA ASP A 168 13.20 0.48 -14.49
C ASP A 168 12.72 1.94 -14.39
N ALA A 169 11.41 2.18 -14.50
CA ALA A 169 10.84 3.51 -14.38
C ALA A 169 11.07 4.14 -12.99
N CYS A 170 10.94 3.35 -11.91
CA CYS A 170 11.28 3.81 -10.57
C CYS A 170 12.77 4.16 -10.46
N ALA A 171 13.66 3.33 -11.01
CA ALA A 171 15.10 3.60 -10.99
C ALA A 171 15.45 4.90 -11.73
N GLU A 172 14.76 5.22 -12.83
CA GLU A 172 14.91 6.49 -13.54
C GLU A 172 14.37 7.68 -12.72
N ILE A 173 13.15 7.56 -12.17
CA ILE A 173 12.53 8.62 -11.35
C ILE A 173 13.43 8.94 -10.15
N PHE A 174 13.92 7.92 -9.44
CA PHE A 174 14.70 8.07 -8.21
C PHE A 174 16.11 8.66 -8.42
N GLN A 175 16.57 8.81 -9.67
CA GLN A 175 17.77 9.57 -9.97
C GLN A 175 17.54 11.09 -9.90
N CYS A 176 16.31 11.54 -10.12
CA CYS A 176 15.97 12.97 -10.17
C CYS A 176 15.30 13.47 -8.90
N VAL A 177 14.67 12.59 -8.12
CA VAL A 177 13.90 12.94 -6.92
C VAL A 177 14.24 12.01 -5.76
N LEU A 178 13.97 12.44 -4.53
CA LEU A 178 14.17 11.60 -3.36
C LEU A 178 13.24 10.37 -3.42
N ALA A 179 13.82 9.17 -3.36
CA ALA A 179 13.11 7.91 -3.50
C ALA A 179 12.19 7.64 -2.30
N PRO A 180 10.85 7.56 -2.47
CA PRO A 180 9.92 7.27 -1.38
C PRO A 180 10.07 5.86 -0.81
N PHE A 181 10.60 4.93 -1.61
CA PHE A 181 10.92 3.55 -1.24
C PHE A 181 12.16 3.10 -2.02
N SER A 182 12.76 2.00 -1.56
CA SER A 182 13.90 1.37 -2.23
C SER A 182 13.48 0.11 -3.00
N ILE A 183 14.27 -0.29 -4.00
CA ILE A 183 14.09 -1.54 -4.73
C ILE A 183 15.38 -2.34 -4.58
N ALA A 184 15.26 -3.58 -4.10
CA ALA A 184 16.40 -4.47 -3.86
C ALA A 184 16.10 -5.88 -4.39
N HIS A 185 17.15 -6.67 -4.61
CA HIS A 185 16.95 -8.05 -5.09
C HIS A 185 16.33 -8.93 -4.01
N GLU A 186 16.98 -9.02 -2.86
CA GLU A 186 16.64 -9.90 -1.74
C GLU A 186 16.74 -9.17 -0.39
N PRO A 187 15.96 -9.59 0.62
CA PRO A 187 16.08 -9.08 1.97
C PRO A 187 17.45 -9.42 2.58
N PRO A 188 18.00 -8.55 3.45
CA PRO A 188 19.19 -8.88 4.24
C PRO A 188 18.98 -10.16 5.05
N ASP A 189 20.05 -10.95 5.20
CA ASP A 189 20.04 -12.10 6.11
C ASP A 189 20.19 -11.63 7.56
N PHE A 190 19.05 -11.38 8.22
CA PHE A 190 19.02 -10.94 9.62
C PHE A 190 19.46 -12.04 10.62
N ALA A 191 19.37 -13.32 10.25
CA ALA A 191 19.76 -14.42 11.13
C ALA A 191 21.28 -14.49 11.33
N ARG A 192 22.05 -14.02 10.35
CA ARG A 192 23.50 -13.82 10.48
C ARG A 192 23.88 -12.71 11.45
N TRP A 193 23.06 -11.66 11.58
CA TRP A 193 23.36 -10.58 12.53
C TRP A 193 23.15 -11.01 13.98
N SER A 194 22.08 -11.75 14.29
CA SER A 194 21.87 -12.25 15.66
C SER A 194 22.97 -13.19 16.14
N GLN A 195 23.54 -14.00 15.23
CA GLN A 195 24.63 -14.92 15.57
C GLN A 195 25.96 -14.19 15.83
N ASN A 196 26.21 -13.06 15.17
CA ASN A 196 27.41 -12.27 15.41
C ASN A 196 27.32 -11.47 16.72
N THR A 197 26.14 -11.02 17.14
CA THR A 197 25.97 -10.29 18.41
C THR A 197 26.10 -11.21 19.64
N GLU A 198 25.73 -12.50 19.50
CA GLU A 198 25.93 -13.49 20.56
C GLU A 198 27.37 -14.04 20.63
N ALA A 199 28.12 -13.98 19.52
CA ALA A 199 29.52 -14.42 19.46
C ALA A 199 30.53 -13.37 19.96
N ASP A 200 30.12 -12.09 20.07
CA ASP A 200 30.95 -10.96 20.49
C ASP A 200 30.61 -10.47 21.91
N GLY A 201 29.87 -11.28 22.69
CA GLY A 201 29.60 -11.04 24.12
C GLY A 201 30.80 -11.29 25.04
N GLY A 202 32.02 -11.05 24.55
CA GLY A 202 33.23 -10.96 25.37
C GLY A 202 33.37 -9.52 25.87
N GLU A 203 33.42 -9.36 27.19
CA GLU A 203 33.58 -8.09 27.91
C GLU A 203 34.71 -7.21 27.33
N GLU A 204 34.39 -6.14 26.60
CA GLU A 204 35.25 -4.95 26.51
C GLU A 204 34.39 -3.70 26.82
N GLU A 205 34.51 -3.24 28.07
CA GLU A 205 34.14 -1.88 28.47
C GLU A 205 35.10 -0.90 27.78
N ASP A 206 34.74 -0.43 26.59
CA ASP A 206 35.43 0.72 25.99
C ASP A 206 34.76 2.03 26.43
N ASP A 207 35.45 2.72 27.33
CA ASP A 207 35.20 4.09 27.77
C ASP A 207 35.00 5.03 26.57
N LEU A 208 33.77 5.51 26.39
CA LEU A 208 33.44 6.55 25.42
C LEU A 208 33.99 7.90 25.91
N VAL A 209 35.24 8.22 25.59
CA VAL A 209 35.81 9.56 25.77
C VAL A 209 35.21 10.48 24.70
N LEU A 210 34.26 11.33 25.11
CA LEU A 210 33.80 12.46 24.31
C LEU A 210 34.93 13.51 24.22
N LEU A 211 35.47 13.70 23.01
CA LEU A 211 36.20 14.92 22.62
C LEU A 211 35.25 15.89 21.92
#